data_AF-A0A8X7TTQ6-F1
#
_entry.id   AF-A0A8X7TTQ6-F1
#
_cell.length_a   1.000
_cell.length_b   1.000
_cell.length_c   1.000
_cell.angle_alpha   90.00
_cell.angle_beta   90.00
_cell.angle_gamma   90.00
#
_symmetry.space_group_name_H-M   'P 1'
#
loop_
_entity.id
_entity.type
_entity.pdbx_description
1 polymer ?
#
loop_
_entity_poly.entity_id
_entity_poly.type
_entity_poly.pdbx_seq_one_letter_code
_entity_poly.pdbx_strand_id
1 'polypeptide(L)'
;MDFSSPSPGMSPGMGGGQSPEALMEQVQAQLAQAYAEELIETLRGKCFDKCITKPGSSLSSGESSCISRCVDRYMEATGIISRSLFTQKR
;
A
#
# COMPACT_ATOMS: atom_id res chain seq x y z
N MET A 1 -31.04 -38.59 -6.31
CA MET A 1 -31.42 -38.64 -7.73
C MET A 1 -31.33 -37.18 -8.18
N ASP A 2 -30.36 -36.72 -8.97
CA ASP A 2 -29.56 -37.41 -9.97
C ASP A 2 -28.09 -36.99 -9.97
N PHE A 3 -27.28 -38.00 -10.24
CA PHE A 3 -25.83 -38.00 -10.43
C PHE A 3 -25.58 -37.87 -11.93
N SER A 4 -24.79 -36.88 -12.36
CA SER A 4 -24.18 -36.86 -13.69
C SER A 4 -22.90 -36.02 -13.67
N SER A 5 -21.78 -36.73 -13.55
CA SER A 5 -20.46 -36.39 -14.13
C SER A 5 -20.28 -37.30 -15.37
N PRO A 6 -19.34 -37.08 -16.33
CA PRO A 6 -18.04 -36.41 -16.18
C PRO A 6 -17.52 -35.58 -17.40
N SER A 7 -16.44 -34.83 -17.19
CA SER A 7 -15.33 -34.67 -18.15
C SER A 7 -14.08 -34.11 -17.45
N PRO A 8 -13.01 -34.90 -17.28
CA PRO A 8 -11.69 -34.37 -16.96
C PRO A 8 -11.00 -34.00 -18.28
N GLY A 9 -11.06 -32.71 -18.64
CA GLY A 9 -10.28 -32.14 -19.72
C GLY A 9 -8.90 -31.75 -19.21
N MET A 10 -7.89 -32.54 -19.58
CA MET A 10 -6.47 -32.28 -19.40
C MET A 10 -6.13 -30.85 -19.89
N SER A 11 -5.47 -30.02 -19.10
CA SER A 11 -4.01 -29.91 -19.16
C SER A 11 -3.46 -29.14 -17.94
N PRO A 12 -2.62 -29.76 -17.09
CA PRO A 12 -1.61 -29.03 -16.35
C PRO A 12 -0.40 -28.88 -17.28
N GLY A 13 -0.37 -27.78 -18.04
CA GLY A 13 0.86 -27.28 -18.65
C GLY A 13 1.77 -26.69 -17.58
N MET A 14 2.26 -27.55 -16.69
CA MET A 14 3.22 -27.22 -15.65
C MET A 14 4.59 -27.12 -16.32
N GLY A 15 5.03 -25.92 -16.67
CA GLY A 15 6.29 -25.77 -17.40
C GLY A 15 6.65 -24.33 -17.75
N GLY A 16 6.32 -23.36 -16.89
CA GLY A 16 6.91 -22.04 -16.96
C GLY A 16 7.96 -21.93 -15.87
N GLY A 17 9.22 -22.21 -16.19
CA GLY A 17 10.30 -21.74 -15.33
C GLY A 17 10.15 -20.22 -15.24
N GLN A 18 9.75 -19.72 -14.07
CA GLN A 18 9.63 -18.28 -13.85
C GLN A 18 10.99 -17.67 -14.20
N SER A 19 11.02 -16.84 -15.23
CA SER A 19 12.28 -16.21 -15.60
C SER A 19 12.76 -15.37 -14.42
N PRO A 20 14.07 -15.34 -14.13
CA PRO A 20 14.60 -14.56 -13.03
C PRO A 20 14.17 -13.09 -13.10
N GLU A 21 13.93 -12.54 -14.30
CA GLU A 21 13.37 -11.21 -14.49
C GLU A 21 11.92 -11.09 -13.96
N ALA A 22 11.05 -12.06 -14.27
CA ALA A 22 9.66 -12.05 -13.80
C ALA A 22 9.56 -12.18 -12.27
N LEU A 23 10.47 -12.97 -11.67
CA LEU A 23 10.60 -13.06 -10.22
C LEU A 23 11.04 -11.73 -9.59
N MET A 24 12.04 -11.05 -10.19
CA MET A 24 12.50 -9.76 -9.70
C MET A 24 11.42 -8.69 -9.78
N GLU A 25 10.64 -8.65 -10.86
CA GLU A 25 9.51 -7.74 -11.01
C GLU A 25 8.44 -7.99 -9.93
N GLN A 26 8.12 -9.26 -9.66
CA GLN A 26 7.18 -9.62 -8.61
C GLN A 26 7.68 -9.21 -7.22
N VAL A 27 8.97 -9.39 -6.92
CA VAL A 27 9.57 -8.94 -5.65
C VAL A 27 9.52 -7.43 -5.51
N GLN A 28 9.80 -6.66 -6.57
CA GLN A 28 9.69 -5.21 -6.55
C GLN A 28 8.26 -4.74 -6.28
N ALA A 29 7.27 -5.36 -6.92
CA ALA A 29 5.86 -5.05 -6.71
C ALA A 29 5.44 -5.32 -5.25
N GLN A 30 5.89 -6.45 -4.67
CA GLN A 30 5.62 -6.78 -3.26
C GLN A 30 6.26 -5.78 -2.30
N LEU A 31 7.50 -5.36 -2.57
CA LEU A 31 8.18 -4.37 -1.76
C LEU A 31 7.46 -3.01 -1.80
N ALA A 32 7.05 -2.58 -2.99
CA ALA A 32 6.29 -1.34 -3.16
C ALA A 32 4.95 -1.39 -2.41
N GLN A 33 4.27 -2.54 -2.44
CA GLN A 33 3.03 -2.74 -1.69
C GLN A 33 3.27 -2.67 -0.18
N ALA A 34 4.27 -3.40 0.34
CA ALA A 34 4.57 -3.40 1.77
C ALA A 34 4.93 -1.98 2.27
N TYR A 35 5.70 -1.24 1.49
CA TYR A 35 6.02 0.16 1.79
C TYR A 35 4.77 1.05 1.81
N ALA A 36 3.85 0.87 0.85
CA ALA A 36 2.60 1.62 0.82
C ALA A 36 1.71 1.30 2.03
N GLU A 37 1.63 0.05 2.45
CA GLU A 37 0.89 -0.37 3.66
C GLU A 37 1.45 0.28 4.92
N GLU A 38 2.77 0.26 5.11
CA GLU A 38 3.44 0.90 6.25
C GLU A 38 3.21 2.42 6.26
N LEU A 39 3.25 3.05 5.08
CA LEU A 39 2.99 4.47 4.93
C LEU A 39 1.55 4.83 5.32
N ILE A 40 0.59 4.04 4.87
CA ILE A 40 -0.84 4.22 5.20
C ILE A 40 -1.06 4.06 6.70
N GLU A 41 -0.45 3.05 7.34
CA GLU A 41 -0.56 2.85 8.79
C GLU A 41 0.02 4.04 9.56
N THR A 42 1.18 4.52 9.13
CA THR A 42 1.84 5.69 9.73
C THR A 42 0.98 6.94 9.60
N LEU A 43 0.45 7.21 8.40
CA LEU A 43 -0.45 8.34 8.17
C LEU A 43 -1.73 8.22 8.98
N ARG A 44 -2.31 7.01 9.05
CA ARG A 44 -3.49 6.74 9.87
C ARG A 44 -3.23 7.16 11.31
N GLY A 45 -2.18 6.64 11.95
CA GLY A 45 -1.86 6.98 13.34
C GLY A 45 -1.60 8.47 13.54
N LYS A 46 -0.70 9.06 12.75
CA LYS A 46 -0.30 10.47 12.90
C LYS A 46 -1.46 11.43 12.66
N CYS A 47 -2.21 11.24 11.58
CA CYS A 47 -3.30 12.15 11.24
C CYS A 47 -4.53 11.93 12.12
N PHE A 48 -4.77 10.72 12.60
CA PHE A 48 -5.81 10.48 13.61
C PHE A 48 -5.52 11.25 14.90
N ASP A 49 -4.33 11.06 15.47
CA ASP A 49 -3.91 11.71 16.72
C ASP A 49 -3.95 13.25 16.64
N LYS A 50 -3.69 13.80 15.45
CA LYS A 50 -3.66 15.26 15.23
C LYS A 50 -5.01 15.87 14.91
N CYS A 51 -5.84 15.18 14.15
CA CYS A 51 -7.06 15.75 13.59
C CYS A 51 -8.33 15.32 14.32
N ILE A 52 -8.38 14.13 14.91
CA ILE A 52 -9.59 13.59 15.53
C ILE A 52 -9.59 13.95 17.02
N THR A 53 -10.38 14.95 17.38
CA THR A 53 -10.50 15.41 18.78
C THR A 53 -11.71 14.83 19.51
N LYS A 54 -12.74 14.42 18.76
CA LYS A 54 -13.97 13.81 19.29
C LYS A 54 -14.38 12.66 18.37
N PRO A 55 -13.96 11.42 18.66
CA PRO A 55 -14.31 10.27 17.84
C PRO A 55 -15.83 10.12 17.70
N GLY A 56 -16.29 9.88 16.48
CA GLY A 56 -17.69 9.67 16.15
C GLY A 56 -17.83 8.69 14.99
N SER A 57 -19.06 8.41 14.56
CA SER A 57 -19.34 7.53 13.42
C SER A 57 -18.97 8.15 12.06
N SER A 58 -18.72 9.46 12.04
CA SER A 58 -18.45 10.24 10.84
C SER A 58 -17.47 11.36 11.15
N LEU A 59 -16.70 11.77 10.15
CA LEU A 59 -15.84 12.94 10.25
C LEU A 59 -16.64 14.23 10.08
N SER A 60 -16.39 15.21 10.94
CA SER A 60 -16.82 16.58 10.69
C SER A 60 -16.09 17.18 9.48
N SER A 61 -16.63 18.25 8.91
CA SER A 61 -15.98 18.99 7.81
C SER A 61 -14.59 19.50 8.19
N GLY A 62 -14.41 19.90 9.46
CA GLY A 62 -13.13 20.33 10.02
C GLY A 62 -12.11 19.19 10.12
N GLU A 63 -12.52 18.02 10.62
CA GLU A 63 -11.67 16.83 10.70
C GLU A 63 -11.24 16.36 9.31
N SER A 64 -12.16 16.27 8.35
CA SER A 64 -11.86 15.92 6.96
C SER A 64 -10.84 16.87 6.34
N SER A 65 -11.04 18.19 6.50
CA SER A 65 -10.10 19.21 6.01
C SER A 65 -8.73 19.13 6.68
N CYS A 66 -8.70 18.81 7.98
CA CYS A 66 -7.44 18.60 8.71
C CYS A 66 -6.68 17.39 8.19
N ILE A 67 -7.36 16.25 7.99
CA ILE A 67 -6.73 15.01 7.50
C ILE A 67 -6.11 15.22 6.12
N SER A 68 -6.82 15.85 5.18
CA SER A 68 -6.26 16.15 3.85
C SER A 68 -4.95 16.94 3.98
N ARG A 69 -4.93 18.01 4.77
CA ARG A 69 -3.73 18.82 5.01
C ARG A 69 -2.63 18.03 5.71
N CYS A 70 -2.99 17.19 6.67
CA CYS A 70 -2.04 16.37 7.42
C CYS A 70 -1.28 15.42 6.48
N VAL A 71 -2.01 14.71 5.62
CA VAL A 71 -1.41 13.79 4.65
C VAL A 71 -0.51 14.54 3.68
N ASP A 72 -0.99 15.63 3.09
CA ASP A 72 -0.21 16.45 2.14
C ASP A 72 1.11 16.93 2.76
N ARG A 73 1.04 17.48 3.97
CA ARG A 73 2.23 17.97 4.69
C ARG A 73 3.17 16.85 5.08
N TYR A 74 2.67 15.68 5.45
CA TYR A 74 3.51 14.53 5.79
C TYR A 74 4.27 14.01 4.57
N MET A 75 3.58 13.85 3.43
CA MET A 75 4.20 13.45 2.16
C MET A 75 5.26 14.46 1.71
N GLU A 76 4.95 15.76 1.81
CA GLU A 76 5.88 16.84 1.47
C GLU A 76 7.15 16.79 2.34
N ALA A 77 6.98 16.69 3.66
CA ALA A 77 8.08 16.56 4.60
C ALA A 77 8.93 15.31 4.32
N THR A 78 8.27 14.17 4.07
CA THR A 78 8.95 12.92 3.70
C THR A 78 9.78 13.11 2.44
N GLY A 79 9.25 13.77 1.41
CA GLY A 79 10.00 14.07 0.18
C GLY A 79 11.21 14.97 0.40
N ILE A 80 11.09 15.99 1.26
CA ILE A 80 12.22 16.87 1.63
C ILE A 80 13.30 16.06 2.36
N ILE A 81 12.91 15.24 3.33
CA ILE A 81 13.84 14.42 4.12
C ILE A 81 14.53 13.41 3.22
N SER A 82 13.81 12.68 2.38
CA SER A 82 14.37 11.71 1.43
C SER A 82 15.40 12.37 0.52
N ARG A 83 15.09 13.54 -0.06
CA ARG A 83 16.07 14.27 -0.87
C ARG A 83 17.30 14.64 -0.05
N SER A 84 17.13 15.17 1.17
CA SER A 84 18.26 15.54 2.02
C SER A 84 19.16 14.34 2.33
N LEU A 85 18.58 13.22 2.75
CA LEU A 85 19.30 12.00 3.11
C LEU A 85 20.07 11.40 1.93
N PHE A 86 19.47 11.34 0.74
CA PHE A 86 20.11 10.75 -0.44
C PHE A 86 20.98 11.73 -1.25
N THR A 87 20.84 13.05 -1.03
CA THR A 87 21.68 14.09 -1.63
C THR A 87 22.93 14.39 -0.80
N GLN A 88 22.92 14.09 0.51
CA GLN A 88 24.06 14.23 1.42
C GLN A 88 25.14 13.14 1.20
N LYS A 89 25.61 12.98 -0.04
CA LYS A 89 26.87 12.29 -0.32
C LYS A 89 27.98 13.35 -0.40
N ARG A 90 28.69 13.55 0.70
CA ARG A 90 30.08 14.03 0.70
C ARG A 90 30.99 12.87 1.03
#